data_AF-A0AAV4IGB5-F1
#
_entry.id   AF-A0AAV4IGB5-F1
#
_cell.length_a   1.000
_cell.length_b   1.000
_cell.length_c   1.000
_cell.angle_alpha   90.00
_cell.angle_beta   90.00
_cell.angle_gamma   90.00
#
_symmetry.space_group_name_H-M   'P 1'
#
loop_
_entity.id
_entity.type
_entity.pdbx_description
1 polymer ?
#
loop_
_entity_poly.entity_id
_entity_poly.type
_entity_poly.pdbx_seq_one_letter_code
_entity_poly.pdbx_strand_id
1 'polypeptide(L)'
;ALTSSAEENCLLKAQAKCEEKPVRFIKTIRLTVESASVLLDSYPCTKLIYMVRDPRGSYHSKTKIYPEYGLNVTWDAEKFCSRFSKDVDSVIELKKKYPDRVYTTRYETIATRPIASTKNIYDFLGLEFAQSTAMFVYNKTHSQSWRAGRRFSTERVNSTDTSYKWRQTIPFEHASAFDNFCSEPFFKVGYLPAKSLKDLRNTSITLLAHTDVIF
;
A
#
# COMPACT_ATOMS: atom_id res chain seq x y z
N ALA A 1 -25.33 -8.61 -24.53
CA ALA A 1 -23.87 -8.45 -24.58
C ALA A 1 -23.59 -7.17 -25.35
N LEU A 2 -22.84 -6.22 -24.77
CA LEU A 2 -22.35 -5.07 -25.53
C LEU A 2 -21.41 -5.62 -26.61
N THR A 3 -21.63 -5.24 -27.86
CA THR A 3 -20.83 -5.73 -28.99
C THR A 3 -19.41 -5.15 -28.91
N SER A 4 -18.44 -5.90 -29.45
CA SER A 4 -17.02 -5.53 -29.47
C SER A 4 -16.78 -4.10 -29.99
N SER A 5 -17.53 -3.64 -30.98
CA SER A 5 -17.36 -2.29 -31.54
C SER A 5 -17.80 -1.16 -30.61
N ALA A 6 -18.81 -1.38 -29.76
CA ALA A 6 -19.22 -0.37 -28.78
C ALA A 6 -18.19 -0.25 -27.64
N GLU A 7 -17.66 -1.39 -27.21
CA GLU A 7 -16.58 -1.46 -26.22
C GLU A 7 -15.28 -0.87 -26.77
N GLU A 8 -14.90 -1.23 -27.99
CA GLU A 8 -13.73 -0.69 -28.69
C GLU A 8 -13.82 0.84 -28.83
N ASN A 9 -14.97 1.36 -29.28
CA ASN A 9 -15.19 2.81 -29.36
C ASN A 9 -15.11 3.49 -27.99
N CYS A 10 -15.55 2.83 -26.92
CA CYS A 10 -15.42 3.33 -25.55
C CYS A 10 -13.94 3.40 -25.13
N LEU A 11 -13.18 2.34 -25.39
CA LEU A 11 -11.75 2.25 -25.08
C LEU A 11 -10.93 3.28 -25.84
N LEU A 12 -11.16 3.44 -27.16
CA LEU A 12 -10.47 4.44 -27.97
C LEU A 12 -10.71 5.87 -27.46
N LYS A 13 -11.96 6.20 -27.10
CA LYS A 13 -12.29 7.49 -26.51
C LYS A 13 -11.63 7.70 -25.14
N ALA A 14 -11.56 6.66 -24.31
CA ALA A 14 -10.90 6.72 -23.02
C ALA A 14 -9.37 6.85 -23.17
N GLN A 15 -8.79 6.15 -24.15
CA GLN A 15 -7.37 6.20 -24.48
C GLN A 15 -6.96 7.59 -24.96
N ALA A 16 -7.68 8.19 -25.91
CA ALA A 16 -7.39 9.54 -26.38
C ALA A 16 -7.33 10.55 -25.22
N LYS A 17 -8.31 10.51 -24.31
CA LYS A 17 -8.32 11.36 -23.10
C LYS A 17 -7.16 11.09 -22.15
N CYS A 18 -6.66 9.86 -22.09
CA CYS A 18 -5.54 9.46 -21.25
C CYS A 18 -4.20 9.96 -21.84
N GLU A 19 -4.06 9.87 -23.17
CA GLU A 19 -2.87 10.29 -23.92
C GLU A 19 -2.69 11.82 -23.93
N GLU A 20 -3.78 12.58 -23.83
CA GLU A 20 -3.75 14.03 -23.64
C GLU A 20 -3.17 14.48 -22.28
N LYS A 21 -3.05 13.58 -21.29
CA LYS A 21 -2.58 13.95 -19.95
C LYS A 21 -1.06 13.87 -19.84
N PRO A 22 -0.42 14.86 -19.18
CA PRO A 22 1.03 14.86 -18.97
C PRO A 22 1.48 13.73 -18.04
N VAL A 23 0.59 13.23 -17.19
CA VAL A 23 0.83 12.11 -16.27
C VAL A 23 -0.26 11.07 -16.48
N ARG A 24 0.16 9.83 -16.69
CA ARG A 24 -0.70 8.65 -16.78
C ARG A 24 -0.43 7.77 -15.57
N PHE A 25 -1.43 7.63 -14.71
CA PHE A 25 -1.31 6.90 -13.45
C PHE A 25 -2.02 5.56 -13.52
N ILE A 26 -1.31 4.48 -13.19
CA ILE A 26 -1.86 3.13 -13.13
C ILE A 26 -1.70 2.61 -11.71
N LYS A 27 -2.83 2.35 -11.04
CA LYS A 27 -2.85 1.65 -9.75
C LYS A 27 -3.21 0.19 -9.97
N THR A 28 -2.38 -0.71 -9.50
CA THR A 28 -2.61 -2.15 -9.54
C THR A 28 -2.25 -2.79 -8.21
N ILE A 29 -2.93 -3.89 -7.88
CA ILE A 29 -2.70 -4.69 -6.66
C ILE A 29 -2.24 -6.12 -6.98
N ARG A 30 -2.20 -6.50 -8.27
CA ARG A 30 -1.88 -7.86 -8.73
C ARG A 30 -0.56 -7.96 -9.49
N LEU A 31 -0.04 -6.84 -9.98
CA LEU A 31 1.26 -6.75 -10.64
C LEU A 31 2.37 -7.06 -9.64
N THR A 32 3.27 -7.98 -9.96
CA THR A 32 4.48 -8.25 -9.17
C THR A 32 5.53 -7.18 -9.45
N VAL A 33 6.49 -7.03 -8.54
CA VAL A 33 7.60 -6.07 -8.75
C VAL A 33 8.48 -6.50 -9.93
N GLU A 34 8.63 -7.80 -10.16
CA GLU A 34 9.29 -8.35 -11.35
C GLU A 34 8.58 -7.92 -12.65
N SER A 35 7.25 -8.00 -12.74
CA SER A 35 6.56 -7.49 -13.93
C SER A 35 6.68 -5.96 -14.07
N ALA A 36 6.79 -5.23 -12.94
CA ALA A 36 7.06 -3.80 -12.98
C ALA A 36 8.47 -3.47 -13.48
N SER A 37 9.46 -4.38 -13.32
CA SER A 37 10.80 -4.18 -13.87
C SER A 37 10.76 -4.08 -15.39
N VAL A 38 9.98 -4.94 -16.05
CA VAL A 38 9.80 -4.92 -17.51
C VAL A 38 9.26 -3.57 -17.99
N LEU A 39 8.34 -2.97 -17.25
CA LEU A 39 7.81 -1.63 -17.57
C LEU A 39 8.87 -0.53 -17.37
N LEU A 40 9.69 -0.64 -16.33
CA LEU A 40 10.80 0.27 -16.07
C LEU A 40 11.90 0.17 -17.13
N ASP A 41 12.17 -1.04 -17.63
CA ASP A 41 13.13 -1.31 -18.71
C ASP A 41 12.60 -0.80 -20.06
N SER A 42 11.33 -1.04 -20.36
CA SER A 42 10.73 -0.73 -21.67
C SER A 42 10.37 0.75 -21.84
N TYR A 43 10.08 1.45 -20.75
CA TYR A 43 9.58 2.83 -20.78
C TYR A 43 10.45 3.73 -19.89
N PRO A 44 11.40 4.50 -20.46
CA PRO A 44 12.35 5.32 -19.71
C PRO A 44 11.71 6.30 -18.73
N CYS A 45 10.53 6.83 -19.06
CA CYS A 45 9.80 7.80 -18.23
C CYS A 45 8.95 7.17 -17.12
N THR A 46 8.86 5.83 -17.04
CA THR A 46 8.08 5.16 -15.99
C THR A 46 8.73 5.37 -14.63
N LYS A 47 7.91 5.76 -13.65
CA LYS A 47 8.25 5.77 -12.22
C LYS A 47 7.40 4.76 -11.49
N LEU A 48 7.99 4.04 -10.54
CA LEU A 48 7.33 3.06 -9.68
C LEU A 48 7.19 3.64 -8.27
N ILE A 49 5.98 3.57 -7.72
CA ILE A 49 5.72 3.79 -6.30
C ILE A 49 5.31 2.46 -5.68
N TYR A 50 6.19 1.87 -4.88
CA TYR A 50 5.93 0.64 -4.15
C TYR A 50 5.47 0.98 -2.72
N MET A 51 4.15 0.84 -2.50
CA MET A 51 3.54 1.07 -1.20
C MET A 51 3.34 -0.25 -0.46
N VAL A 52 4.02 -0.41 0.67
CA VAL A 52 3.84 -1.56 1.56
C VAL A 52 2.79 -1.21 2.62
N ARG A 53 1.94 -2.16 2.96
CA ARG A 53 1.07 -2.08 4.15
C ARG A 53 1.40 -3.25 5.06
N ASP A 54 1.27 -3.07 6.38
CA ASP A 54 1.49 -4.16 7.34
C ASP A 54 0.71 -5.41 6.91
N PRO A 55 1.40 -6.55 6.65
CA PRO A 55 0.74 -7.78 6.23
C PRO A 55 -0.34 -8.28 7.17
N ARG A 56 -0.19 -8.09 8.49
CA ARG A 56 -1.21 -8.45 9.49
C ARG A 56 -2.47 -7.62 9.28
N GLY A 57 -2.31 -6.31 9.11
CA GLY A 57 -3.43 -5.40 8.83
C GLY A 57 -4.08 -5.63 7.47
N SER A 58 -3.29 -5.98 6.47
CA SER A 58 -3.77 -6.34 5.13
C SER A 58 -4.58 -7.63 5.16
N TYR A 59 -4.07 -8.66 5.83
CA TYR A 59 -4.75 -9.93 6.04
C TYR A 59 -6.06 -9.75 6.78
N HIS A 60 -6.03 -9.11 7.95
CA HIS A 60 -7.22 -8.88 8.75
C HIS A 60 -8.29 -8.03 8.04
N SER A 61 -7.87 -7.15 7.13
CA SER A 61 -8.80 -6.42 6.26
C SER A 61 -9.46 -7.33 5.22
N LYS A 62 -8.73 -8.30 4.67
CA LYS A 62 -9.24 -9.25 3.65
C LYS A 62 -10.21 -10.25 4.25
N THR A 63 -9.92 -10.83 5.42
CA THR A 63 -10.80 -11.82 6.07
C THR A 63 -12.19 -11.27 6.40
N LYS A 64 -12.32 -9.94 6.57
CA LYS A 64 -13.62 -9.26 6.78
C LYS A 64 -14.48 -9.16 5.51
N ILE A 65 -13.89 -9.35 4.35
CA ILE A 65 -14.53 -9.20 3.04
C ILE A 65 -14.71 -10.56 2.37
N TYR A 66 -13.70 -11.42 2.52
CA TYR A 66 -13.56 -12.70 1.84
C TYR A 66 -13.46 -13.80 2.89
N PRO A 67 -14.58 -14.49 3.22
CA PRO A 67 -14.62 -15.52 4.24
C PRO A 67 -13.70 -16.73 3.96
N GLU A 68 -13.30 -16.93 2.71
CA GLU A 68 -12.33 -17.96 2.31
C GLU A 68 -10.92 -17.69 2.86
N TYR A 69 -10.58 -16.43 3.15
CA TYR A 69 -9.37 -16.08 3.89
C TYR A 69 -9.65 -16.19 5.39
N GLY A 70 -8.74 -16.78 6.16
CA GLY A 70 -8.99 -17.02 7.59
C GLY A 70 -9.25 -18.48 7.96
N LEU A 71 -9.50 -19.34 6.97
CA LEU A 71 -9.74 -20.78 7.22
C LEU A 71 -8.46 -21.51 7.66
N ASN A 72 -7.32 -21.12 7.10
CA ASN A 72 -6.01 -21.65 7.50
C ASN A 72 -4.98 -20.51 7.50
N VAL A 73 -4.84 -19.87 8.66
CA VAL A 73 -3.96 -18.71 8.80
C VAL A 73 -2.48 -19.03 8.56
N THR A 74 -2.04 -20.25 8.89
CA THR A 74 -0.66 -20.70 8.64
C THR A 74 -0.39 -20.74 7.15
N TRP A 75 -1.28 -21.36 6.37
CA TRP A 75 -1.17 -21.42 4.91
C TRP A 75 -1.29 -20.03 4.28
N ASP A 76 -2.24 -19.21 4.74
CA ASP A 76 -2.42 -17.83 4.26
C ASP A 76 -1.16 -16.99 4.49
N ALA A 77 -0.57 -17.07 5.69
CA ALA A 77 0.65 -16.37 6.06
C ALA A 77 1.84 -16.87 5.24
N GLU A 78 2.05 -18.19 5.15
CA GLU A 78 3.15 -18.78 4.37
C GLU A 78 3.10 -18.32 2.91
N LYS A 79 1.95 -18.45 2.24
CA LYS A 79 1.80 -18.06 0.83
C LYS A 79 1.96 -16.57 0.61
N PHE A 80 1.35 -15.75 1.48
CA PHE A 80 1.49 -14.30 1.39
C PHE A 80 2.94 -13.88 1.62
N CYS A 81 3.56 -14.32 2.71
CA CYS A 81 4.90 -13.90 3.13
C CYS A 81 5.98 -14.38 2.15
N SER A 82 5.84 -15.58 1.58
CA SER A 82 6.74 -16.07 0.51
C SER A 82 6.71 -15.16 -0.72
N ARG A 83 5.51 -14.79 -1.21
CA ARG A 83 5.38 -13.86 -2.34
C ARG A 83 5.87 -12.46 -1.96
N PHE A 84 5.51 -11.99 -0.78
CA PHE A 84 5.86 -10.67 -0.30
C PHE A 84 7.39 -10.51 -0.17
N SER A 85 8.10 -11.53 0.33
CA SER A 85 9.57 -11.48 0.39
C SER A 85 10.21 -11.33 -0.99
N LYS A 86 9.72 -12.07 -2.00
CA LYS A 86 10.18 -11.91 -3.39
C LYS A 86 9.94 -10.51 -3.96
N ASP A 87 8.77 -9.94 -3.72
CA ASP A 87 8.46 -8.57 -4.15
C ASP A 87 9.36 -7.54 -3.43
N VAL A 88 9.64 -7.74 -2.14
CA VAL A 88 10.54 -6.91 -1.32
C VAL A 88 11.99 -6.98 -1.84
N ASP A 89 12.50 -8.16 -2.16
CA ASP A 89 13.84 -8.31 -2.73
C ASP A 89 13.94 -7.65 -4.10
N SER A 90 12.93 -7.87 -4.93
CA SER A 90 12.87 -7.26 -6.26
C SER A 90 12.84 -5.74 -6.18
N VAL A 91 12.12 -5.15 -5.22
CA VAL A 91 12.07 -3.68 -5.11
C VAL A 91 13.39 -3.09 -4.59
N ILE A 92 14.10 -3.82 -3.72
CA ILE A 92 15.45 -3.42 -3.28
C ILE A 92 16.38 -3.33 -4.48
N GLU A 93 16.39 -4.36 -5.34
CA GLU A 93 17.25 -4.38 -6.53
C GLU A 93 16.82 -3.32 -7.55
N LEU A 94 15.52 -3.12 -7.77
CA LEU A 94 15.04 -2.06 -8.65
C LEU A 94 15.36 -0.66 -8.13
N LYS A 95 15.33 -0.43 -6.81
CA LYS A 95 15.71 0.85 -6.22
C LYS A 95 17.20 1.13 -6.41
N LYS A 96 18.06 0.11 -6.32
CA LYS A 96 19.49 0.22 -6.66
C LYS A 96 19.71 0.51 -8.15
N LYS A 97 18.98 -0.17 -9.03
CA LYS A 97 19.07 0.00 -10.49
C LYS A 97 18.52 1.36 -10.97
N TYR A 98 17.48 1.86 -10.31
CA TYR A 98 16.75 3.08 -10.70
C TYR A 98 16.42 3.99 -9.50
N PRO A 99 17.43 4.58 -8.84
CA PRO A 99 17.22 5.36 -7.61
C PRO A 99 16.22 6.51 -7.79
N ASP A 100 16.23 7.17 -8.95
CA ASP A 100 15.35 8.31 -9.25
C ASP A 100 13.98 7.93 -9.83
N ARG A 101 13.72 6.63 -10.03
CA ARG A 101 12.45 6.13 -10.59
C ARG A 101 11.73 5.13 -9.71
N VAL A 102 12.27 4.78 -8.55
CA VAL A 102 11.64 3.85 -7.60
C VAL A 102 11.50 4.50 -6.24
N TYR A 103 10.27 4.87 -5.91
CA TYR A 103 9.90 5.38 -4.59
C TYR A 103 9.22 4.29 -3.78
N THR A 104 9.59 4.20 -2.51
CA THR A 104 9.10 3.20 -1.57
C THR A 104 8.47 3.94 -0.39
N THR A 105 7.30 3.50 0.07
CA THR A 105 6.68 4.05 1.29
C THR A 105 5.81 3.02 2.00
N ARG A 106 5.54 3.25 3.29
CA ARG A 106 4.53 2.51 4.05
C ARG A 106 3.17 3.20 4.00
N TYR A 107 2.11 2.42 4.02
CA TYR A 107 0.74 2.90 4.19
C TYR A 107 0.58 3.65 5.51
N GLU A 108 1.16 3.14 6.60
CA GLU A 108 1.11 3.70 7.94
C GLU A 108 1.80 5.07 8.00
N THR A 109 2.91 5.22 7.27
CA THR A 109 3.60 6.51 7.12
C THR A 109 2.73 7.54 6.40
N ILE A 110 2.11 7.16 5.28
CA ILE A 110 1.16 8.02 4.55
C ILE A 110 -0.03 8.37 5.47
N ALA A 111 -0.58 7.40 6.17
CA ALA A 111 -1.76 7.62 7.01
C ALA A 111 -1.47 8.53 8.21
N THR A 112 -0.27 8.45 8.79
CA THR A 112 0.13 9.25 9.96
C THR A 112 0.61 10.65 9.57
N ARG A 113 1.24 10.79 8.41
CA ARG A 113 1.76 12.08 7.90
C ARG A 113 1.26 12.33 6.48
N PRO A 114 -0.06 12.50 6.27
CA PRO A 114 -0.65 12.47 4.94
C PRO A 114 -0.19 13.61 4.03
N ILE A 115 -0.12 14.83 4.57
CA ILE A 115 0.35 16.00 3.83
C ILE A 115 1.83 15.85 3.45
N ALA A 116 2.70 15.59 4.43
CA ALA A 116 4.14 15.45 4.19
C ALA A 116 4.47 14.28 3.24
N SER A 117 3.82 13.12 3.42
CA SER A 117 4.06 11.94 2.57
C SER A 117 3.57 12.19 1.15
N THR A 118 2.45 12.90 0.98
CA THR A 118 1.95 13.25 -0.36
C THR A 118 2.86 14.27 -1.02
N LYS A 119 3.36 15.27 -0.29
CA LYS A 119 4.37 16.20 -0.80
C LYS A 119 5.62 15.46 -1.30
N ASN A 120 6.17 14.53 -0.52
CA ASN A 120 7.32 13.73 -0.93
C ASN A 120 7.05 12.91 -2.20
N ILE A 121 5.83 12.36 -2.35
CA ILE A 121 5.43 11.65 -3.57
C ILE A 121 5.35 12.61 -4.76
N TYR A 122 4.80 13.82 -4.58
CA TYR A 122 4.74 14.84 -5.62
C TYR A 122 6.13 15.30 -6.05
N ASP A 123 7.01 15.57 -5.08
CA ASP A 123 8.41 15.93 -5.33
C ASP A 123 9.12 14.81 -6.11
N PHE A 124 8.96 13.54 -5.70
CA PHE A 124 9.48 12.38 -6.44
C PHE A 124 8.94 12.30 -7.87
N LEU A 125 7.67 12.60 -8.09
CA LEU A 125 7.07 12.60 -9.42
C LEU A 125 7.50 13.80 -10.27
N GLY A 126 8.04 14.87 -9.68
CA GLY A 126 8.33 16.13 -10.36
C GLY A 126 7.08 16.97 -10.59
N LEU A 127 6.10 16.88 -9.68
CA LEU A 127 4.82 17.58 -9.77
C LEU A 127 4.71 18.67 -8.69
N GLU A 128 4.01 19.75 -9.02
CA GLU A 128 3.76 20.83 -8.08
C GLU A 128 2.76 20.39 -6.97
N PHE A 129 3.18 20.51 -5.71
CA PHE A 129 2.32 20.27 -4.56
C PHE A 129 1.58 21.55 -4.15
N ALA A 130 0.49 21.85 -4.84
CA ALA A 130 -0.34 23.02 -4.60
C ALA A 130 -1.17 22.95 -3.30
N GLN A 131 -1.58 24.11 -2.78
CA GLN A 131 -2.43 24.23 -1.58
C GLN A 131 -3.77 23.48 -1.72
N SER A 132 -4.35 23.46 -2.93
CA SER A 132 -5.57 22.71 -3.22
C SER A 132 -5.40 21.20 -3.01
N THR A 133 -4.25 20.65 -3.40
CA THR A 133 -3.89 19.25 -3.14
C THR A 133 -3.75 19.00 -1.64
N ALA A 134 -3.08 19.89 -0.91
CA ALA A 134 -2.95 19.76 0.54
C ALA A 134 -4.32 19.74 1.24
N MET A 135 -5.22 20.66 0.87
CA MET A 135 -6.58 20.70 1.39
C MET A 135 -7.38 19.44 1.03
N PHE A 136 -7.26 18.96 -0.22
CA PHE A 136 -7.91 17.71 -0.64
C PHE A 136 -7.45 16.53 0.21
N VAL A 137 -6.14 16.37 0.41
CA VAL A 137 -5.57 15.28 1.22
C VAL A 137 -6.03 15.40 2.68
N TYR A 138 -5.98 16.60 3.26
CA TYR A 138 -6.46 16.85 4.62
C TYR A 138 -7.93 16.42 4.78
N ASN A 139 -8.79 16.89 3.88
CA ASN A 139 -10.23 16.58 3.91
C ASN A 139 -10.52 15.09 3.73
N LYS A 140 -9.70 14.34 2.99
CA LYS A 140 -9.86 12.88 2.86
C LYS A 140 -9.36 12.11 4.09
N THR A 141 -8.43 12.67 4.85
CA THR A 141 -7.77 12.01 5.99
C THR A 141 -8.31 12.42 7.36
N HIS A 142 -9.03 13.55 7.41
CA HIS A 142 -9.69 14.14 8.58
C HIS A 142 -11.16 14.49 8.25
N SER A 143 -11.83 13.64 7.49
CA SER A 143 -13.20 13.84 7.03
C SER A 143 -14.20 13.71 8.18
N GLN A 144 -15.04 14.73 8.35
CA GLN A 144 -16.20 14.70 9.24
C GLN A 144 -17.47 14.16 8.57
N SER A 145 -17.36 13.71 7.32
CA SER A 145 -18.47 13.14 6.55
C SER A 145 -18.95 11.83 7.17
N TRP A 146 -20.27 11.58 7.12
CA TRP A 146 -20.84 10.27 7.48
C TRP A 146 -20.24 9.12 6.65
N ARG A 147 -19.70 9.41 5.46
CA ARG A 147 -19.02 8.43 4.61
C ARG A 147 -17.70 7.96 5.23
N ALA A 148 -17.08 8.74 6.10
CA ALA A 148 -15.76 8.44 6.66
C ALA A 148 -15.72 7.16 7.52
N GLY A 149 -16.86 6.74 8.07
CA GLY A 149 -17.00 5.49 8.82
C GLY A 149 -17.27 4.25 7.95
N ARG A 150 -17.53 4.41 6.64
CA ARG A 150 -17.88 3.29 5.76
C ARG A 150 -16.66 2.51 5.31
N ARG A 151 -16.76 1.18 5.34
CA ARG A 151 -15.70 0.21 5.03
C ARG A 151 -14.96 0.48 3.70
N PHE A 152 -15.69 0.82 2.64
CA PHE A 152 -15.15 1.05 1.30
C PHE A 152 -14.98 2.53 0.94
N SER A 153 -15.22 3.43 1.91
CA SER A 153 -14.99 4.86 1.68
C SER A 153 -13.51 5.13 1.40
N THR A 154 -13.23 6.21 0.69
CA THR A 154 -11.88 6.78 0.55
C THR A 154 -11.63 7.92 1.55
N GLU A 155 -12.59 8.18 2.43
CA GLU A 155 -12.53 9.19 3.48
C GLU A 155 -12.35 8.55 4.86
N ARG A 156 -11.58 9.19 5.74
CA ARG A 156 -11.33 8.74 7.11
C ARG A 156 -11.53 9.90 8.08
N VAL A 157 -12.12 9.61 9.23
CA VAL A 157 -12.23 10.58 10.34
C VAL A 157 -10.85 10.87 10.91
N ASN A 158 -10.06 9.81 11.07
CA ASN A 158 -8.64 9.88 11.42
C ASN A 158 -7.92 8.76 10.67
N SER A 159 -7.06 9.13 9.72
CA SER A 159 -6.28 8.18 8.92
C SER A 159 -5.29 7.38 9.78
N THR A 160 -4.66 8.01 10.78
CA THR A 160 -3.73 7.38 11.72
C THR A 160 -4.42 6.25 12.47
N ASP A 161 -5.52 6.54 13.16
CA ASP A 161 -6.25 5.55 13.95
C ASP A 161 -6.75 4.40 13.07
N THR A 162 -7.24 4.73 11.87
CA THR A 162 -7.70 3.72 10.93
C THR A 162 -6.58 2.79 10.50
N SER A 163 -5.37 3.32 10.29
CA SER A 163 -4.23 2.53 9.84
C SER A 163 -3.80 1.47 10.85
N TYR A 164 -3.95 1.76 12.14
CA TYR A 164 -3.59 0.85 13.24
C TYR A 164 -4.78 0.08 13.83
N LYS A 165 -6.03 0.36 13.40
CA LYS A 165 -7.25 -0.25 13.96
C LYS A 165 -7.24 -1.78 13.96
N TRP A 166 -6.59 -2.40 12.98
CA TRP A 166 -6.46 -3.86 12.90
C TRP A 166 -5.79 -4.46 14.15
N ARG A 167 -4.90 -3.71 14.81
CA ARG A 167 -4.19 -4.15 16.02
C ARG A 167 -5.14 -4.44 17.17
N GLN A 168 -6.32 -3.83 17.21
CA GLN A 168 -7.30 -4.05 18.27
C GLN A 168 -8.15 -5.30 18.04
N THR A 169 -8.35 -5.70 16.79
CA THR A 169 -9.37 -6.68 16.41
C THR A 169 -8.84 -7.94 15.76
N ILE A 170 -7.58 -7.96 15.32
CA ILE A 170 -6.97 -9.19 14.80
C ILE A 170 -6.78 -10.19 15.95
N PRO A 171 -7.14 -11.47 15.78
CA PRO A 171 -6.76 -12.49 16.74
C PRO A 171 -5.23 -12.59 16.88
N PHE A 172 -4.72 -12.84 18.08
CA PHE A 172 -3.28 -12.80 18.34
C PHE A 172 -2.54 -13.91 17.62
N GLU A 173 -3.13 -15.10 17.57
CA GLU A 173 -2.66 -16.25 16.82
C GLU A 173 -2.50 -15.94 15.33
N HIS A 174 -3.41 -15.14 14.75
CA HIS A 174 -3.29 -14.71 13.35
C HIS A 174 -2.14 -13.71 13.17
N ALA A 175 -2.00 -12.75 14.08
CA ALA A 175 -0.88 -11.81 14.04
C ALA A 175 0.46 -12.54 14.19
N SER A 176 0.54 -13.49 15.14
CA SER A 176 1.73 -14.29 15.43
C SER A 176 2.14 -15.17 14.24
N ALA A 177 1.18 -15.76 13.52
CA ALA A 177 1.48 -16.50 12.29
C ALA A 177 2.20 -15.61 11.27
N PHE A 178 1.70 -14.40 11.03
CA PHE A 178 2.37 -13.45 10.13
C PHE A 178 3.70 -12.95 10.69
N ASP A 179 3.82 -12.70 11.99
CA ASP A 179 5.09 -12.33 12.63
C ASP A 179 6.18 -13.39 12.39
N ASN A 180 5.81 -14.67 12.41
CA ASN A 180 6.72 -15.79 12.16
C ASN A 180 7.08 -15.92 10.66
N PHE A 181 6.07 -16.06 9.79
CA PHE A 181 6.29 -16.32 8.36
C PHE A 181 6.84 -15.11 7.59
N CYS A 182 6.52 -13.88 8.01
CA CYS A 182 7.01 -12.66 7.38
C CYS A 182 8.25 -12.08 8.09
N SER A 183 8.90 -12.82 9.01
CA SER A 183 10.05 -12.32 9.79
C SER A 183 11.14 -11.65 8.93
N GLU A 184 11.56 -12.31 7.85
CA GLU A 184 12.55 -11.80 6.91
C GLU A 184 12.08 -10.52 6.17
N PRO A 185 10.94 -10.49 5.44
CA PRO A 185 10.50 -9.27 4.79
C PRO A 185 10.16 -8.17 5.79
N PHE A 186 9.65 -8.49 6.99
CA PHE A 186 9.40 -7.51 8.06
C PHE A 186 10.67 -6.78 8.46
N PHE A 187 11.79 -7.49 8.61
CA PHE A 187 13.08 -6.86 8.87
C PHE A 187 13.45 -5.87 7.74
N LYS A 188 13.33 -6.28 6.47
CA LYS A 188 13.68 -5.45 5.31
C LYS A 188 12.81 -4.20 5.19
N VAL A 189 11.50 -4.33 5.41
CA VAL A 189 10.53 -3.22 5.34
C VAL A 189 10.25 -2.57 6.70
N GLY A 190 11.02 -2.89 7.74
CA GLY A 190 10.95 -2.33 9.09
C GLY A 190 9.61 -2.47 9.81
N TYR A 191 8.94 -3.61 9.71
CA TYR A 191 7.89 -4.00 10.65
C TYR A 191 8.49 -4.81 11.80
N LEU A 192 7.99 -4.58 13.01
CA LEU A 192 8.39 -5.33 14.21
C LEU A 192 7.29 -6.35 14.58
N PRO A 193 7.68 -7.55 15.04
CA PRO A 193 6.73 -8.53 15.55
C PRO A 193 6.13 -8.07 16.88
N ALA A 194 4.89 -8.45 17.16
CA ALA A 194 4.27 -8.20 18.45
C ALA A 194 4.64 -9.30 19.44
N LYS A 195 5.42 -8.97 20.48
CA LYS A 195 5.95 -9.97 21.44
C LYS A 195 4.86 -10.60 22.30
N SER A 196 3.74 -9.92 22.48
CA SER A 196 2.60 -10.39 23.27
C SER A 196 1.29 -9.79 22.77
N LEU A 197 0.16 -10.36 23.19
CA LEU A 197 -1.16 -9.77 22.95
C LEU A 197 -1.24 -8.34 23.52
N LYS A 198 -0.63 -8.10 24.68
CA LYS A 198 -0.59 -6.77 25.31
C LYS A 198 0.12 -5.76 24.42
N ASP A 199 1.29 -6.13 23.87
CA ASP A 199 2.04 -5.27 22.95
C ASP A 199 1.29 -5.05 21.64
N LEU A 200 0.63 -6.10 21.11
CA LEU A 200 -0.20 -5.98 19.91
C LEU A 200 -1.31 -4.96 20.11
N ARG A 201 -2.05 -5.01 21.23
CA ARG A 201 -3.17 -4.09 21.54
C ARG A 201 -2.72 -2.68 21.92
N ASN A 202 -1.48 -2.47 22.35
CA ASN A 202 -1.02 -1.14 22.75
C ASN A 202 -0.57 -0.29 21.53
N THR A 203 -1.47 0.50 20.98
CA THR A 203 -1.18 1.38 19.82
C THR A 203 -0.23 2.54 20.12
N SER A 204 0.06 2.82 21.39
CA SER A 204 1.10 3.77 21.78
C SER A 204 2.52 3.23 21.59
N ILE A 205 2.67 1.90 21.45
CA ILE A 205 3.94 1.25 21.09
C ILE A 205 3.99 1.09 19.57
N THR A 206 5.04 1.58 18.94
CA THR A 206 5.26 1.39 17.50
C THR A 206 5.61 -0.06 17.17
N LEU A 207 5.02 -0.60 16.09
CA LEU A 207 5.45 -1.84 15.44
C LEU A 207 6.22 -1.54 14.14
N LEU A 208 6.79 -0.34 14.05
CA LEU A 208 7.68 0.09 12.97
C LEU A 208 9.07 0.31 13.55
N ALA A 209 10.09 -0.19 12.86
CA ALA A 209 11.48 0.04 13.20
C ALA A 209 11.90 1.50 12.90
N HIS A 210 12.90 2.00 13.63
CA HIS A 210 13.52 3.30 13.36
C HIS A 210 14.46 3.28 12.15
N THR A 211 14.96 2.09 11.80
CA THR A 211 15.86 1.83 10.67
C THR A 211 15.31 0.67 9.88
N ASP A 212 15.37 0.76 8.56
CA ASP A 212 14.99 -0.32 7.66
C ASP A 212 15.82 -0.28 6.36
N VAL A 213 15.66 -1.28 5.50
CA VAL A 213 16.51 -1.47 4.32
C VAL A 213 15.99 -0.70 3.10
N ILE A 214 14.70 -0.35 3.08
CA ILE A 214 13.98 0.08 1.87
C ILE A 214 13.59 1.55 1.86
N PHE A 215 13.34 2.16 3.03
CA PHE A 215 12.77 3.50 3.18
C PHE A 215 13.80 4.53 3.66
#